data_AF-A0A1E3QNB1-F1
#
_entry.id   AF-A0A1E3QNB1-F1
#
_cell.length_a   1.000
_cell.length_b   1.000
_cell.length_c   1.000
_cell.angle_alpha   90.00
_cell.angle_beta   90.00
_cell.angle_gamma   90.00
#
_symmetry.space_group_name_H-M   'P 1'
#
loop_
_entity.id
_entity.type
_entity.pdbx_description
1 polymer ?
#
loop_
_entity_poly.entity_id
_entity_poly.type
_entity_poly.pdbx_seq_one_letter_code
_entity_poly.pdbx_strand_id
1 'polypeptide(L)'
;MDPFSDSGELYAIRQQFFAGQYSAVAELSLDEFSEPYYAAAKQYITRSQIALGDFKTALATLQTEDDLTSETLSAYIQYLQGNTAGGAKLEQLIAAHQDTEIVQIIGAIYLVKANADVDGAITLLSTSTESPSMESILLLLQLRILNHQLPLAAKELQQIKKLAQDSIIIQLAEALVNLSLGGEAELQQAYYFFEEISSQWLSFSNLLSLLAVNLQMNRLPESEETIKQLQLLLDTVEGAPRADFIANQITYALLTEAEDARVEELRAELALVDPQHPYLVDYAAKNLLFDDIVAKYEQAQV
;
A
#
# COMPACT_ATOMS: atom_id res chain seq x y z
N MET A 1 13.57 11.54 -23.50
CA MET A 1 13.04 12.19 -22.28
C MET A 1 13.68 11.48 -21.10
N ASP A 2 13.98 12.20 -20.03
CA ASP A 2 14.41 11.58 -18.79
C ASP A 2 13.26 10.70 -18.27
N PRO A 3 13.42 9.36 -18.19
CA PRO A 3 12.35 8.47 -17.73
C PRO A 3 11.94 8.74 -16.27
N PHE A 4 12.72 9.54 -15.55
CA PHE A 4 12.49 9.94 -14.16
C PHE A 4 11.99 11.39 -14.02
N SER A 5 11.80 12.10 -15.14
CA SER A 5 11.24 13.43 -15.09
C SER A 5 9.75 13.36 -14.77
N ASP A 6 9.39 13.84 -13.58
CA ASP A 6 8.00 14.12 -13.20
C ASP A 6 7.48 15.42 -13.82
N SER A 7 8.21 16.05 -14.78
CA SER A 7 7.71 17.23 -15.48
C SER A 7 6.93 16.84 -16.74
N GLY A 8 5.65 17.18 -16.79
CA GLY A 8 4.79 16.92 -17.95
C GLY A 8 3.31 16.82 -17.59
N GLU A 9 2.49 16.41 -18.56
CA GLU A 9 1.04 16.24 -18.39
C GLU A 9 0.69 15.14 -17.37
N LEU A 10 1.61 14.21 -17.10
CA LEU A 10 1.44 13.14 -16.11
C LEU A 10 1.73 13.55 -14.66
N TYR A 11 2.27 14.75 -14.41
CA TYR A 11 2.67 15.16 -13.06
C TYR A 11 1.49 15.13 -12.08
N ALA A 12 0.39 15.80 -12.44
CA ALA A 12 -0.77 15.94 -11.57
C ALA A 12 -1.47 14.60 -11.31
N ILE A 13 -1.63 13.76 -12.35
CA ILE A 13 -2.27 12.45 -12.21
C ILE A 13 -1.43 11.50 -11.35
N ARG A 14 -0.09 11.51 -11.47
CA ARG A 14 0.80 10.73 -10.59
C ARG A 14 0.68 11.19 -9.15
N GLN A 15 0.77 12.50 -8.91
CA GLN A 15 0.63 13.07 -7.57
C GLN A 15 -0.68 12.65 -6.90
N GLN A 16 -1.80 12.80 -7.62
CA GLN A 16 -3.12 12.40 -7.12
C GLN A 16 -3.23 10.88 -6.91
N PHE A 17 -2.73 10.07 -7.85
CA PHE A 17 -2.79 8.60 -7.76
C PHE A 17 -2.03 8.07 -6.53
N PHE A 18 -0.78 8.52 -6.33
CA PHE A 18 0.05 8.09 -5.20
C PHE A 18 -0.36 8.74 -3.87
N ALA A 19 -1.08 9.85 -3.90
CA ALA A 19 -1.76 10.40 -2.73
C ALA A 19 -3.10 9.71 -2.40
N GLY A 20 -3.52 8.69 -3.17
CA GLY A 20 -4.77 7.96 -2.93
C GLY A 20 -6.03 8.70 -3.35
N GLN A 21 -5.94 9.72 -4.22
CA GLN A 21 -7.09 10.46 -4.77
C GLN A 21 -7.73 9.72 -5.96
N TYR A 22 -8.08 8.45 -5.77
CA TYR A 22 -8.55 7.60 -6.87
C TYR A 22 -9.82 8.13 -7.53
N SER A 23 -10.76 8.71 -6.76
CA SER A 23 -11.98 9.31 -7.33
C SER A 23 -11.66 10.46 -8.29
N ALA A 24 -10.77 11.38 -7.89
CA ALA A 24 -10.37 12.49 -8.73
C ALA A 24 -9.65 12.00 -10.00
N VAL A 25 -8.76 11.00 -9.87
CA VAL A 25 -8.06 10.42 -11.03
C VAL A 25 -9.02 9.69 -11.97
N ALA A 26 -10.02 8.98 -11.44
CA ALA A 26 -10.99 8.24 -12.25
C ALA A 26 -11.93 9.15 -13.07
N GLU A 27 -12.11 10.40 -12.66
CA GLU A 27 -12.94 11.41 -13.34
C GLU A 27 -12.22 12.14 -14.47
N LEU A 28 -10.89 12.01 -14.60
CA LEU A 28 -10.12 12.68 -15.65
C LEU A 28 -10.49 12.16 -17.04
N SER A 29 -10.57 13.06 -18.02
CA SER A 29 -10.78 12.69 -19.42
C SER A 29 -9.46 12.34 -20.11
N LEU A 30 -9.45 11.24 -20.86
CA LEU A 30 -8.31 10.85 -21.68
C LEU A 30 -7.98 11.88 -22.78
N ASP A 31 -8.96 12.69 -23.19
CA ASP A 31 -8.78 13.75 -24.18
C ASP A 31 -7.91 14.92 -23.67
N GLU A 32 -7.66 14.99 -22.36
CA GLU A 32 -6.79 16.00 -21.74
C GLU A 32 -5.29 15.68 -21.91
N PHE A 33 -4.96 14.47 -22.37
CA PHE A 33 -3.59 13.98 -22.51
C PHE A 33 -3.18 13.84 -23.97
N SER A 34 -1.98 14.33 -24.30
CA SER A 34 -1.38 14.15 -25.62
C SER A 34 -0.91 12.71 -25.86
N GLU A 35 -0.76 12.35 -27.13
CA GLU A 35 -0.46 10.98 -27.59
C GLU A 35 0.69 10.29 -26.82
N PRO A 36 1.83 10.94 -26.50
CA PRO A 36 2.91 10.30 -25.75
C PRO A 36 2.54 9.88 -24.32
N TYR A 37 1.54 10.53 -23.72
CA TYR A 37 1.12 10.31 -22.32
C TYR A 37 -0.20 9.54 -22.22
N TYR A 38 -0.92 9.38 -23.32
CA TYR A 38 -2.25 8.76 -23.38
C TYR A 38 -2.27 7.37 -22.72
N ALA A 39 -1.33 6.49 -23.09
CA ALA A 39 -1.27 5.13 -22.56
C ALA A 39 -1.04 5.09 -21.03
N ALA A 40 -0.15 5.96 -20.52
CA ALA A 40 0.13 6.05 -19.09
C ALA A 40 -1.04 6.66 -18.31
N ALA A 41 -1.69 7.69 -18.85
CA ALA A 41 -2.88 8.28 -18.25
C ALA A 41 -4.03 7.26 -18.16
N LYS A 42 -4.26 6.49 -19.24
CA LYS A 42 -5.22 5.38 -19.28
C LYS A 42 -4.94 4.34 -18.20
N GLN A 43 -3.67 3.98 -18.00
CA GLN A 43 -3.28 3.05 -16.93
C GLN A 43 -3.65 3.59 -15.54
N TYR A 44 -3.34 4.84 -15.22
CA TYR A 44 -3.70 5.43 -13.91
C TYR A 44 -5.20 5.58 -13.71
N ILE A 45 -5.94 6.05 -14.73
CA ILE A 45 -7.41 6.17 -14.70
C ILE A 45 -8.04 4.79 -14.45
N THR A 46 -7.64 3.79 -15.23
CA THR A 46 -8.20 2.43 -15.11
C THR A 46 -7.86 1.82 -13.75
N ARG A 47 -6.62 1.97 -13.25
CA ARG A 47 -6.24 1.46 -11.93
C ARG A 47 -7.00 2.15 -10.80
N SER A 48 -7.28 3.45 -10.92
CA SER A 48 -8.13 4.18 -9.97
C SER A 48 -9.56 3.65 -9.97
N GLN A 49 -10.15 3.40 -11.14
CA GLN A 49 -11.48 2.78 -11.26
C GLN A 49 -11.51 1.39 -10.62
N ILE A 50 -10.45 0.58 -10.82
CA ILE A 50 -10.29 -0.73 -10.16
C ILE A 50 -10.21 -0.57 -8.63
N ALA A 51 -9.43 0.41 -8.13
CA ALA A 51 -9.30 0.66 -6.70
C ALA A 51 -10.62 1.07 -6.05
N LEU A 52 -11.49 1.76 -6.79
CA LEU A 52 -12.84 2.15 -6.38
C LEU A 52 -13.88 1.02 -6.57
N GLY A 53 -13.49 -0.15 -7.07
CA GLY A 53 -14.42 -1.25 -7.35
C GLY A 53 -15.30 -1.08 -8.59
N ASP A 54 -15.14 0.00 -9.36
CA ASP A 54 -15.88 0.23 -10.62
C ASP A 54 -15.25 -0.55 -11.79
N PHE A 55 -15.35 -1.87 -11.70
CA PHE A 55 -14.85 -2.80 -12.71
C PHE A 55 -15.55 -2.63 -14.07
N LYS A 56 -16.80 -2.16 -14.08
CA LYS A 56 -17.56 -1.98 -15.32
C LYS A 56 -16.99 -0.84 -16.14
N THR A 57 -16.75 0.30 -15.52
CA THR A 57 -16.14 1.46 -16.21
C THR A 57 -14.70 1.13 -16.58
N ALA A 58 -13.93 0.48 -15.69
CA ALA A 58 -12.58 0.03 -15.99
C ALA A 58 -12.50 -0.84 -17.26
N LEU A 59 -13.36 -1.86 -17.38
CA LEU A 59 -13.40 -2.68 -18.59
C LEU A 59 -13.81 -1.89 -19.84
N ALA A 60 -14.73 -0.93 -19.71
CA ALA A 60 -15.12 -0.08 -20.84
C ALA A 60 -13.97 0.82 -21.31
N THR A 61 -13.16 1.35 -20.39
CA THR A 61 -11.95 2.12 -20.71
C THR A 61 -10.89 1.27 -21.42
N LEU A 62 -10.82 -0.04 -21.13
CA LEU A 62 -9.84 -0.96 -21.74
C LEU A 62 -10.25 -1.51 -23.10
N GLN A 63 -11.54 -1.54 -23.44
CA GLN A 63 -12.11 -2.26 -24.61
C GLN A 63 -11.59 -1.83 -25.99
N THR A 64 -10.84 -0.73 -26.07
CA THR A 64 -10.44 -0.12 -27.35
C THR A 64 -9.10 -0.63 -27.91
N GLU A 65 -8.31 -1.40 -27.15
CA GLU A 65 -6.94 -1.74 -27.54
C GLU A 65 -6.54 -3.19 -27.18
N ASP A 66 -5.90 -3.88 -28.13
CA ASP A 66 -5.27 -5.19 -27.95
C ASP A 66 -3.81 -5.03 -27.50
N ASP A 67 -3.60 -4.29 -26.41
CA ASP A 67 -2.28 -4.06 -25.83
C ASP A 67 -2.09 -4.85 -24.52
N LEU A 68 -0.83 -5.03 -24.12
CA LEU A 68 -0.46 -5.82 -22.95
C LEU A 68 -0.95 -5.22 -21.62
N THR A 69 -1.07 -3.89 -21.53
CA THR A 69 -1.64 -3.19 -20.36
C THR A 69 -3.13 -3.52 -20.24
N SER A 70 -3.87 -3.40 -21.34
CA SER A 70 -5.30 -3.71 -21.41
C SER A 70 -5.58 -5.18 -21.11
N GLU A 71 -4.76 -6.09 -21.62
CA GLU A 71 -4.85 -7.52 -21.34
C GLU A 71 -4.57 -7.85 -19.86
N THR A 72 -3.50 -7.26 -19.29
CA THR A 72 -3.10 -7.48 -17.89
C THR A 72 -4.15 -6.94 -16.91
N LEU A 73 -4.64 -5.72 -17.12
CA LEU A 73 -5.64 -5.11 -16.25
C LEU A 73 -7.00 -5.80 -16.38
N SER A 74 -7.40 -6.24 -17.58
CA SER A 74 -8.63 -7.01 -17.78
C SER A 74 -8.56 -8.37 -17.06
N ALA A 75 -7.42 -9.06 -17.14
CA ALA A 75 -7.22 -10.32 -16.42
C ALA A 75 -7.26 -10.12 -14.90
N TYR A 76 -6.70 -9.01 -14.40
CA TYR A 76 -6.77 -8.65 -12.98
C TYR A 76 -8.18 -8.32 -12.51
N ILE A 77 -8.97 -7.58 -13.30
CA ILE A 77 -10.39 -7.34 -13.01
C ILE A 77 -11.16 -8.66 -12.93
N GLN A 78 -10.95 -9.58 -13.89
CA GLN A 78 -11.59 -10.89 -13.88
C GLN A 78 -11.22 -11.69 -12.61
N TYR A 79 -9.95 -11.66 -12.21
CA TYR A 79 -9.50 -12.26 -10.95
C TYR A 79 -10.23 -11.66 -9.74
N LEU A 80 -10.31 -10.32 -9.65
CA LEU A 80 -11.01 -9.63 -8.55
C LEU A 80 -12.52 -9.94 -8.52
N GLN A 81 -13.12 -10.22 -9.67
CA GLN A 81 -14.51 -10.68 -9.80
C GLN A 81 -14.70 -12.18 -9.48
N GLY A 82 -13.64 -12.89 -9.05
CA GLY A 82 -13.68 -14.31 -8.71
C GLY A 82 -13.64 -15.26 -9.91
N ASN A 83 -13.31 -14.76 -11.11
CA ASN A 83 -13.15 -15.59 -12.30
C ASN A 83 -11.73 -16.17 -12.37
N THR A 84 -11.62 -17.49 -12.17
CA THR A 84 -10.34 -18.23 -12.18
C THR A 84 -9.59 -18.13 -13.50
N ALA A 85 -10.28 -17.86 -14.62
CA ALA A 85 -9.63 -17.63 -15.91
C ALA A 85 -8.74 -16.37 -15.90
N GLY A 86 -9.12 -15.35 -15.12
CA GLY A 86 -8.31 -14.14 -14.94
C GLY A 86 -6.97 -14.43 -14.27
N GLY A 87 -7.00 -15.21 -13.17
CA GLY A 87 -5.79 -15.65 -12.47
C GLY A 87 -4.87 -16.50 -13.35
N ALA A 88 -5.43 -17.50 -14.05
CA ALA A 88 -4.65 -18.33 -14.98
C ALA A 88 -4.04 -17.50 -16.12
N LYS A 89 -4.73 -16.46 -16.58
CA LYS A 89 -4.21 -15.55 -17.60
C LYS A 89 -3.07 -14.69 -17.05
N LEU A 90 -3.19 -14.17 -15.83
CA LEU A 90 -2.10 -13.44 -15.17
C LEU A 90 -0.85 -14.30 -15.02
N GLU A 91 -0.98 -15.57 -14.63
CA GLU A 91 0.17 -16.49 -14.55
C GLU A 91 0.88 -16.67 -15.90
N GLN A 92 0.12 -16.77 -17.00
CA GLN A 92 0.68 -16.83 -18.34
C GLN A 92 1.41 -15.54 -18.71
N LEU A 93 0.82 -14.38 -18.41
CA LEU A 93 1.42 -13.07 -18.69
C LEU A 93 2.70 -12.86 -17.88
N ILE A 94 2.69 -13.20 -16.59
CA ILE A 94 3.87 -13.16 -15.72
C ILE A 94 4.98 -14.05 -16.30
N ALA A 95 4.67 -15.25 -16.77
CA ALA A 95 5.68 -16.13 -17.36
C ALA A 95 6.25 -15.60 -18.69
N ALA A 96 5.44 -14.91 -19.49
CA ALA A 96 5.81 -14.46 -20.84
C ALA A 96 6.48 -13.07 -20.88
N HIS A 97 6.15 -12.17 -19.93
CA HIS A 97 6.46 -10.74 -20.00
C HIS A 97 7.05 -10.21 -18.68
N GLN A 98 8.04 -10.91 -18.14
CA GLN A 98 8.65 -10.60 -16.82
C GLN A 98 9.36 -9.24 -16.75
N ASP A 99 9.71 -8.66 -17.89
CA ASP A 99 10.42 -7.37 -18.02
C ASP A 99 9.47 -6.18 -18.23
N THR A 100 8.16 -6.43 -18.40
CA THR A 100 7.16 -5.40 -18.65
C THR A 100 6.62 -4.84 -17.32
N GLU A 101 6.74 -3.52 -17.13
CA GLU A 101 6.35 -2.81 -15.90
C GLU A 101 4.93 -3.15 -15.40
N ILE A 102 3.90 -3.03 -16.25
CA ILE A 102 2.52 -3.30 -15.81
C ILE A 102 2.33 -4.76 -15.36
N VAL A 103 2.98 -5.70 -16.04
CA VAL A 103 2.94 -7.13 -15.70
C VAL A 103 3.65 -7.38 -14.39
N GLN A 104 4.78 -6.70 -14.14
CA GLN A 104 5.48 -6.77 -12.86
C GLN A 104 4.62 -6.26 -11.71
N ILE A 105 4.04 -5.06 -11.84
CA ILE A 105 3.24 -4.43 -10.78
C ILE A 105 2.00 -5.27 -10.48
N ILE A 106 1.19 -5.56 -11.48
CA ILE A 106 -0.07 -6.30 -11.31
C ILE A 106 0.20 -7.76 -10.96
N GLY A 107 1.22 -8.36 -11.56
CA GLY A 107 1.63 -9.74 -11.28
C GLY A 107 2.14 -9.92 -9.86
N ALA A 108 2.97 -9.00 -9.35
CA ALA A 108 3.43 -9.02 -7.97
C ALA A 108 2.27 -8.89 -6.97
N ILE A 109 1.32 -7.97 -7.23
CA ILE A 109 0.10 -7.83 -6.42
C ILE A 109 -0.72 -9.12 -6.44
N TYR A 110 -0.89 -9.73 -7.62
CA TYR A 110 -1.59 -11.01 -7.77
C TYR A 110 -0.90 -12.14 -6.99
N LEU A 111 0.42 -12.31 -7.12
CA LEU A 111 1.16 -13.36 -6.42
C LEU A 111 1.01 -13.27 -4.90
N VAL A 112 1.08 -12.05 -4.35
CA VAL A 112 0.88 -11.82 -2.91
C VAL A 112 -0.57 -12.12 -2.50
N LYS A 113 -1.56 -11.60 -3.24
CA LYS A 113 -2.98 -11.73 -2.86
C LYS A 113 -3.56 -13.12 -3.10
N ALA A 114 -3.20 -13.78 -4.19
CA ALA A 114 -3.76 -15.07 -4.58
C ALA A 114 -3.01 -16.23 -3.93
N ASN A 115 -1.68 -16.13 -3.82
CA ASN A 115 -0.82 -17.27 -3.49
C ASN A 115 -0.03 -17.08 -2.19
N ALA A 116 -0.14 -15.92 -1.53
CA ALA A 116 0.74 -15.51 -0.42
C ALA A 116 2.24 -15.60 -0.79
N ASP A 117 2.56 -15.49 -2.08
CA ASP A 117 3.91 -15.67 -2.61
C ASP A 117 4.67 -14.34 -2.68
N VAL A 118 5.15 -13.91 -1.51
CA VAL A 118 5.93 -12.66 -1.37
C VAL A 118 7.30 -12.78 -2.03
N ASP A 119 7.95 -13.95 -1.93
CA ASP A 119 9.28 -14.16 -2.51
C ASP A 119 9.24 -14.19 -4.05
N GLY A 120 8.21 -14.80 -4.64
CA GLY A 120 7.96 -14.77 -6.08
C GLY A 120 7.69 -13.36 -6.59
N ALA A 121 6.90 -12.56 -5.85
CA ALA A 121 6.65 -11.16 -6.18
C ALA A 121 7.93 -10.30 -6.13
N ILE A 122 8.77 -10.47 -5.09
CA ILE A 122 10.09 -9.82 -5.00
C ILE A 122 10.98 -10.22 -6.18
N THR A 123 10.99 -11.49 -6.55
CA THR A 123 11.77 -12.01 -7.68
C THR A 123 11.32 -11.38 -9.00
N LEU A 124 10.01 -11.33 -9.25
CA LEU A 124 9.43 -10.72 -10.45
C LEU A 124 9.87 -9.25 -10.58
N LEU A 125 9.72 -8.45 -9.52
CA LEU A 125 10.08 -7.03 -9.51
C LEU A 125 11.59 -6.79 -9.63
N SER A 126 12.41 -7.76 -9.20
CA SER A 126 13.88 -7.69 -9.29
C SER A 126 14.41 -8.04 -10.69
N THR A 127 13.56 -8.41 -11.65
CA THR A 127 14.00 -8.89 -12.97
C THR A 127 14.51 -7.76 -13.88
N SER A 128 13.95 -6.56 -13.77
CA SER A 128 14.33 -5.40 -14.62
C SER A 128 15.48 -4.57 -14.03
N THR A 129 16.64 -5.18 -13.81
CA THR A 129 17.79 -4.51 -13.14
C THR A 129 18.42 -3.36 -13.93
N GLU A 130 18.26 -3.32 -15.25
CA GLU A 130 18.93 -2.30 -16.10
C GLU A 130 18.18 -0.95 -16.13
N SER A 131 16.86 -0.98 -16.00
CA SER A 131 16.01 0.23 -15.93
C SER A 131 14.70 -0.09 -15.19
N PRO A 132 14.75 -0.26 -13.86
CA PRO A 132 13.55 -0.55 -13.08
C PRO A 132 12.62 0.66 -13.08
N SER A 133 11.32 0.42 -13.21
CA SER A 133 10.33 1.49 -13.08
C SER A 133 10.23 1.95 -11.62
N MET A 134 9.91 3.23 -11.41
CA MET A 134 9.75 3.79 -10.07
C MET A 134 8.63 3.10 -9.28
N GLU A 135 7.56 2.68 -9.96
CA GLU A 135 6.46 1.95 -9.33
C GLU A 135 6.87 0.53 -8.91
N SER A 136 7.60 -0.18 -9.77
CA SER A 136 8.16 -1.49 -9.43
C SER A 136 9.10 -1.40 -8.23
N ILE A 137 9.89 -0.33 -8.16
CA ILE A 137 10.77 -0.04 -7.00
C ILE A 137 9.95 0.19 -5.74
N LEU A 138 8.96 1.08 -5.78
CA LEU A 138 8.11 1.38 -4.62
C LEU A 138 7.49 0.09 -4.06
N LEU A 139 6.92 -0.74 -4.95
CA LEU A 139 6.30 -2.00 -4.56
C LEU A 139 7.33 -3.00 -4.02
N LEU A 140 8.51 -3.09 -4.65
CA LEU A 140 9.60 -3.95 -4.18
C LEU A 140 10.05 -3.56 -2.77
N LEU A 141 10.23 -2.28 -2.49
CA LEU A 141 10.59 -1.78 -1.16
C LEU A 141 9.51 -2.12 -0.13
N GLN A 142 8.23 -1.94 -0.48
CA GLN A 142 7.11 -2.32 0.38
C GLN A 142 7.12 -3.82 0.70
N LEU A 143 7.31 -4.68 -0.31
CA LEU A 143 7.37 -6.13 -0.11
C LEU A 143 8.58 -6.55 0.72
N ARG A 144 9.74 -5.91 0.53
CA ARG A 144 10.92 -6.16 1.37
C ARG A 144 10.67 -5.79 2.83
N ILE A 145 9.99 -4.68 3.10
CA ILE A 145 9.61 -4.30 4.47
C ILE A 145 8.71 -5.39 5.08
N LEU A 146 7.66 -5.80 4.36
CA LEU A 146 6.72 -6.83 4.80
C LEU A 146 7.39 -8.21 4.99
N ASN A 147 8.42 -8.53 4.21
CA ASN A 147 9.19 -9.78 4.31
C ASN A 147 10.37 -9.70 5.30
N HIS A 148 10.35 -8.76 6.25
CA HIS A 148 11.41 -8.56 7.25
C HIS A 148 12.82 -8.27 6.67
N GLN A 149 12.90 -7.75 5.45
CA GLN A 149 14.15 -7.40 4.74
C GLN A 149 14.44 -5.89 4.77
N LEU A 150 14.14 -5.21 5.89
CA LEU A 150 14.29 -3.76 6.02
C LEU A 150 15.69 -3.22 5.70
N PRO A 151 16.81 -3.86 6.12
CA PRO A 151 18.15 -3.39 5.74
C PRO A 151 18.41 -3.41 4.23
N LEU A 152 17.82 -4.36 3.50
CA LEU A 152 17.91 -4.43 2.05
C LEU A 152 17.08 -3.32 1.40
N ALA A 153 15.87 -3.08 1.89
CA ALA A 153 15.02 -1.97 1.43
C ALA A 153 15.72 -0.62 1.60
N ALA A 154 16.30 -0.35 2.77
CA ALA A 154 17.03 0.88 3.03
C ALA A 154 18.26 1.04 2.10
N LYS A 155 19.00 -0.04 1.85
CA LYS A 155 20.15 -0.01 0.94
C LYS A 155 19.73 0.31 -0.51
N GLU A 156 18.62 -0.26 -0.96
CA GLU A 156 18.08 -0.07 -2.31
C GLU A 156 17.53 1.35 -2.50
N LEU A 157 16.80 1.88 -1.52
CA LEU A 157 16.34 3.27 -1.51
C LEU A 157 17.50 4.27 -1.67
N GLN A 158 18.62 4.06 -0.97
CA GLN A 158 19.80 4.94 -1.07
C GLN A 158 20.42 4.99 -2.47
N GLN A 159 20.25 3.94 -3.28
CA GLN A 159 20.74 3.91 -4.66
C GLN A 159 19.83 4.72 -5.58
N ILE A 160 18.52 4.62 -5.37
CA ILE A 160 17.50 5.15 -6.27
C ILE A 160 17.17 6.62 -5.95
N LYS A 161 17.27 7.03 -4.68
CA LYS A 161 17.04 8.42 -4.25
C LYS A 161 17.90 9.43 -5.02
N LYS A 162 19.08 9.03 -5.49
CA LYS A 162 19.98 9.89 -6.29
C LYS A 162 19.46 10.18 -7.70
N LEU A 163 18.52 9.38 -8.20
CA LEU A 163 18.04 9.42 -9.58
C LEU A 163 16.74 10.22 -9.72
N ALA A 164 15.89 10.22 -8.69
CA ALA A 164 14.53 10.76 -8.78
C ALA A 164 14.00 11.34 -7.45
N GLN A 165 14.81 12.17 -6.79
CA GLN A 165 14.49 12.77 -5.48
C GLN A 165 13.23 13.66 -5.46
N ASP A 166 12.88 14.29 -6.59
CA ASP A 166 11.68 15.13 -6.69
C ASP A 166 10.42 14.32 -7.01
N SER A 167 10.53 12.99 -7.20
CA SER A 167 9.39 12.16 -7.54
C SER A 167 8.57 11.78 -6.32
N ILE A 168 7.25 11.96 -6.42
CA ILE A 168 6.32 11.54 -5.36
C ILE A 168 6.41 10.06 -5.03
N ILE A 169 6.71 9.23 -6.04
CA ILE A 169 6.81 7.77 -5.89
C ILE A 169 8.00 7.44 -4.99
N ILE A 170 9.13 8.11 -5.21
CA ILE A 170 10.35 7.91 -4.42
C ILE A 170 10.23 8.55 -3.05
N GLN A 171 9.58 9.71 -2.93
CA GLN A 171 9.31 10.33 -1.63
C GLN A 171 8.37 9.47 -0.78
N LEU A 172 7.34 8.88 -1.37
CA LEU A 172 6.47 7.91 -0.71
C LEU A 172 7.25 6.67 -0.28
N ALA A 173 8.08 6.11 -1.15
CA ALA A 173 8.94 4.97 -0.82
C ALA A 173 9.88 5.30 0.36
N GLU A 174 10.47 6.50 0.35
CA GLU A 174 11.32 6.99 1.43
C GLU A 174 10.55 7.13 2.74
N ALA A 175 9.35 7.73 2.71
CA ALA A 175 8.52 7.88 3.89
C ALA A 175 8.14 6.51 4.51
N LEU A 176 7.81 5.52 3.69
CA LEU A 176 7.49 4.15 4.14
C LEU A 176 8.70 3.44 4.75
N VAL A 177 9.88 3.55 4.13
CA VAL A 177 11.13 3.00 4.67
C VAL A 177 11.50 3.69 5.98
N ASN A 178 11.41 5.01 6.05
CA ASN A 178 11.71 5.79 7.26
C ASN A 178 10.75 5.45 8.40
N LEU A 179 9.46 5.30 8.11
CA LEU A 179 8.46 4.84 9.08
C LEU A 179 8.79 3.44 9.63
N SER A 180 9.40 2.58 8.82
CA SER A 180 9.77 1.21 9.20
C SER A 180 11.11 1.12 9.93
N LEU A 181 12.08 2.00 9.60
CA LEU A 181 13.33 2.15 10.32
C LEU A 181 13.10 2.68 11.75
N GLY A 182 12.16 3.61 11.88
CA GLY A 182 11.95 4.34 13.12
C GLY A 182 13.16 5.22 13.46
N GLY A 183 13.17 5.77 14.67
CA GLY A 183 14.17 6.76 15.08
C GLY A 183 13.69 8.19 14.84
N GLU A 184 14.22 9.13 15.61
CA GLU A 184 13.70 10.51 15.64
C GLU A 184 13.83 11.21 14.27
N ALA A 185 14.96 11.06 13.59
CA ALA A 185 15.22 11.75 12.33
C ALA A 185 14.40 11.16 11.17
N GLU A 186 14.29 9.84 11.09
CA GLU A 186 13.53 9.11 10.08
C GLU A 186 12.03 9.36 10.27
N LEU A 187 11.52 9.25 11.50
CA LEU A 187 10.11 9.53 11.79
C LEU A 187 9.73 10.98 11.52
N GLN A 188 10.61 11.94 11.83
CA GLN A 188 10.36 13.35 11.54
C GLN A 188 10.31 13.62 10.03
N GLN A 189 11.12 12.94 9.22
CA GLN A 189 11.06 13.02 7.75
C GLN A 189 9.77 12.41 7.19
N ALA A 190 9.40 11.21 7.67
CA ALA A 190 8.14 10.57 7.28
C ALA A 190 6.93 11.43 7.69
N TYR A 191 6.96 12.04 8.89
CA TYR A 191 5.92 12.95 9.38
C TYR A 191 5.70 14.10 8.42
N TYR A 192 6.76 14.82 8.03
CA TYR A 192 6.62 15.98 7.15
C TYR A 192 6.04 15.59 5.80
N PHE A 193 6.48 14.47 5.23
CA PHE A 193 5.91 13.97 3.98
C PHE A 193 4.40 13.67 4.11
N PHE A 194 4.01 12.88 5.12
CA PHE A 194 2.61 12.51 5.30
C PHE A 194 1.72 13.67 5.73
N GLU A 195 2.25 14.67 6.43
CA GLU A 195 1.53 15.90 6.80
C GLU A 195 1.31 16.80 5.58
N GLU A 196 2.35 17.00 4.75
CA GLU A 196 2.27 17.77 3.52
C GLU A 196 1.28 17.14 2.54
N ILE A 197 1.42 15.83 2.27
CA ILE A 197 0.56 15.13 1.31
C ILE A 197 -0.90 15.06 1.80
N SER A 198 -1.14 14.90 3.11
CA SER A 198 -2.50 14.90 3.67
C SER A 198 -3.15 16.28 3.62
N SER A 199 -2.35 17.34 3.81
CA SER A 199 -2.82 18.73 3.72
C SER A 199 -3.19 19.12 2.29
N GLN A 200 -2.46 18.60 1.30
CA GLN A 200 -2.72 18.87 -0.10
C GLN A 200 -3.81 17.96 -0.70
N TRP A 201 -3.80 16.67 -0.34
CA TRP A 201 -4.66 15.63 -0.89
C TRP A 201 -5.14 14.70 0.23
N LEU A 202 -6.25 15.07 0.85
CA LEU A 202 -6.86 14.31 1.93
C LEU A 202 -7.37 12.94 1.44
N SER A 203 -6.72 11.86 1.88
CA SER A 203 -7.17 10.49 1.62
C SER A 203 -7.08 9.64 2.88
N PHE A 204 -7.86 8.56 2.94
CA PHE A 204 -7.84 7.64 4.07
C PHE A 204 -6.43 7.03 4.27
N SER A 205 -5.76 6.63 3.19
CA SER A 205 -4.43 6.02 3.24
C SER A 205 -3.34 6.99 3.74
N ASN A 206 -3.41 8.26 3.34
CA ASN A 206 -2.46 9.28 3.80
C ASN A 206 -2.64 9.55 5.29
N LEU A 207 -3.89 9.74 5.75
CA LEU A 207 -4.19 9.94 7.16
C LEU A 207 -3.84 8.72 8.01
N LEU A 208 -4.03 7.50 7.49
CA LEU A 208 -3.65 6.28 8.19
C LEU A 208 -2.13 6.20 8.40
N SER A 209 -1.36 6.58 7.37
CA SER A 209 0.10 6.68 7.47
C SER A 209 0.53 7.78 8.44
N LEU A 210 -0.13 8.95 8.40
CA LEU A 210 0.11 10.05 9.33
C LEU A 210 -0.19 9.65 10.78
N LEU A 211 -1.28 8.91 11.01
CA LEU A 211 -1.62 8.36 12.31
C LEU A 211 -0.52 7.42 12.82
N ALA A 212 -0.04 6.51 11.97
CA ALA A 212 1.05 5.60 12.32
C ALA A 212 2.32 6.35 12.75
N VAL A 213 2.71 7.39 12.02
CA VAL A 213 3.86 8.23 12.40
C VAL A 213 3.61 8.95 13.73
N ASN A 214 2.44 9.58 13.90
CA ASN A 214 2.10 10.30 15.14
C ASN A 214 2.13 9.39 16.37
N LEU A 215 1.61 8.17 16.24
CA LEU A 215 1.65 7.16 17.31
C LEU A 215 3.09 6.77 17.65
N GLN A 216 3.93 6.50 16.64
CA GLN A 216 5.35 6.18 16.88
C GLN A 216 6.13 7.33 17.53
N MET A 217 5.76 8.58 17.23
CA MET A 217 6.35 9.77 17.83
C MET A 217 5.71 10.17 19.17
N ASN A 218 4.75 9.38 19.69
CA ASN A 218 3.99 9.67 20.90
C ASN A 218 3.25 11.04 20.88
N ARG A 219 2.80 11.48 19.69
CA ARG A 219 2.01 12.69 19.47
C ARG A 219 0.52 12.40 19.64
N LEU A 220 0.12 12.14 20.89
CA LEU A 220 -1.22 11.66 21.22
C LEU A 220 -2.35 12.65 20.85
N PRO A 221 -2.23 13.98 21.11
CA PRO A 221 -3.27 14.93 20.69
C PRO A 221 -3.48 14.96 19.17
N GLU A 222 -2.40 14.93 18.39
CA GLU A 222 -2.44 14.88 16.93
C GLU A 222 -2.98 13.54 16.41
N SER A 223 -2.68 12.44 17.13
CA SER A 223 -3.24 11.12 16.83
C SER A 223 -4.75 11.10 17.03
N GLU A 224 -5.26 11.70 18.12
CA GLU A 224 -6.71 11.80 18.39
C GLU A 224 -7.44 12.55 17.28
N GLU A 225 -6.89 13.67 16.83
CA GLU A 225 -7.46 14.47 15.74
C GLU A 225 -7.43 13.70 14.42
N THR A 226 -6.33 13.01 14.13
CA THR A 226 -6.22 12.16 12.93
C THR A 226 -7.24 11.02 12.95
N ILE A 227 -7.47 10.38 14.11
CA ILE A 227 -8.48 9.34 14.30
C ILE A 227 -9.89 9.89 14.02
N LYS A 228 -10.21 11.10 14.48
CA LYS A 228 -11.51 11.76 14.20
C LYS A 228 -11.71 11.97 12.71
N GLN A 229 -10.69 12.45 12.00
CA GLN A 229 -10.77 12.63 10.55
C GLN A 229 -10.94 11.31 9.80
N LEU A 230 -10.19 10.27 10.17
CA LEU A 230 -10.35 8.93 9.60
C LEU A 230 -11.77 8.38 9.83
N GLN A 231 -12.34 8.60 11.02
CA GLN A 231 -13.69 8.16 11.32
C GLN A 231 -14.75 8.82 10.43
N LEU A 232 -14.57 10.10 10.07
CA LEU A 232 -15.46 10.81 9.15
C LEU A 232 -15.37 10.30 7.70
N LEU A 233 -14.21 9.79 7.31
CA LEU A 233 -13.98 9.24 5.97
C LEU A 233 -14.35 7.75 5.84
N LEU A 234 -14.45 7.03 6.96
CA LEU A 234 -14.63 5.58 6.96
C LEU A 234 -15.87 5.13 6.18
N ASP A 235 -16.97 5.88 6.28
CA ASP A 235 -18.24 5.54 5.62
C ASP A 235 -18.32 6.07 4.17
N THR A 236 -17.39 6.92 3.75
CA THR A 236 -17.39 7.55 2.41
C THR A 236 -16.38 6.92 1.45
N VAL A 237 -15.39 6.21 1.98
CA VAL A 237 -14.33 5.57 1.20
C VAL A 237 -14.62 4.08 1.05
N GLU A 238 -15.09 3.67 -0.13
CA GLU A 238 -15.27 2.27 -0.46
C GLU A 238 -13.92 1.53 -0.41
N GLY A 239 -13.90 0.36 0.26
CA GLY A 239 -12.67 -0.42 0.42
C GLY A 239 -11.63 0.19 1.36
N ALA A 240 -12.00 1.16 2.22
CA ALA A 240 -11.10 1.70 3.23
C ALA A 240 -10.42 0.59 4.06
N PRO A 241 -9.12 0.70 4.37
CA PRO A 241 -8.38 -0.27 5.19
C PRO A 241 -8.81 -0.21 6.67
N ARG A 242 -10.05 -0.66 6.92
CA ARG A 242 -10.70 -0.59 8.23
C ARG A 242 -9.98 -1.42 9.28
N ALA A 243 -9.45 -2.58 8.90
CA ALA A 243 -8.68 -3.44 9.80
C ALA A 243 -7.43 -2.73 10.35
N ASP A 244 -6.64 -2.12 9.47
CA ASP A 244 -5.44 -1.36 9.86
C ASP A 244 -5.80 -0.14 10.72
N PHE A 245 -6.92 0.54 10.40
CA PHE A 245 -7.39 1.66 11.21
C PHE A 245 -7.76 1.23 12.64
N ILE A 246 -8.52 0.13 12.79
CA ILE A 246 -8.89 -0.41 14.11
C ILE A 246 -7.63 -0.82 14.87
N ALA A 247 -6.66 -1.48 14.22
CA ALA A 247 -5.40 -1.85 14.86
C ALA A 247 -4.61 -0.62 15.38
N ASN A 248 -4.61 0.48 14.64
CA ASN A 248 -4.02 1.74 15.09
C ASN A 248 -4.80 2.36 16.27
N GLN A 249 -6.14 2.26 16.28
CA GLN A 249 -6.96 2.68 17.42
C GLN A 249 -6.67 1.85 18.68
N ILE A 250 -6.40 0.55 18.55
CA ILE A 250 -5.99 -0.29 19.69
C ILE A 250 -4.68 0.23 20.28
N THR A 251 -3.69 0.53 19.42
CA THR A 251 -2.41 1.09 19.85
C THR A 251 -2.59 2.43 20.57
N TYR A 252 -3.42 3.32 20.03
CA TYR A 252 -3.76 4.59 20.69
C TYR A 252 -4.42 4.38 22.06
N ALA A 253 -5.39 3.47 22.17
CA ALA A 253 -6.08 3.16 23.41
C ALA A 253 -5.11 2.64 24.50
N LEU A 254 -4.15 1.79 24.10
CA LEU A 254 -3.10 1.31 25.01
C LEU A 254 -2.16 2.43 25.47
N LEU A 255 -1.73 3.32 24.56
CA LEU A 255 -0.83 4.44 24.88
C LEU A 255 -1.49 5.51 25.77
N THR A 256 -2.82 5.62 25.72
CA THR A 256 -3.60 6.57 26.52
C THR A 256 -4.15 5.97 27.81
N GLU A 257 -3.77 4.73 28.13
CA GLU A 257 -4.25 4.00 29.33
C GLU A 257 -5.79 3.95 29.39
N ALA A 258 -6.44 3.75 28.24
CA ALA A 258 -7.88 3.54 28.17
C ALA A 258 -8.30 2.27 28.93
N GLU A 259 -9.58 2.18 29.31
CA GLU A 259 -10.12 1.01 30.00
C GLU A 259 -9.92 -0.27 29.19
N ASP A 260 -9.51 -1.37 29.84
CA ASP A 260 -9.29 -2.68 29.20
C ASP A 260 -10.51 -3.13 28.38
N ALA A 261 -11.72 -2.82 28.85
CA ALA A 261 -12.97 -3.12 28.14
C ALA A 261 -13.01 -2.49 26.73
N ARG A 262 -12.48 -1.29 26.56
CA ARG A 262 -12.41 -0.60 25.27
C ARG A 262 -11.38 -1.25 24.34
N VAL A 263 -10.24 -1.66 24.87
CA VAL A 263 -9.21 -2.37 24.10
C VAL A 263 -9.75 -3.70 23.59
N GLU A 264 -10.44 -4.47 24.45
CA GLU A 264 -11.04 -5.75 24.07
C GLU A 264 -12.21 -5.58 23.07
N GLU A 265 -12.99 -4.51 23.18
CA GLU A 265 -14.01 -4.16 22.18
C GLU A 265 -13.39 -3.94 20.80
N LEU A 266 -12.30 -3.17 20.71
CA LEU A 266 -11.59 -2.92 19.45
C LEU A 266 -10.95 -4.19 18.89
N ARG A 267 -10.39 -5.07 19.73
CA ARG A 267 -9.88 -6.39 19.29
C ARG A 267 -11.00 -7.25 18.71
N ALA A 268 -12.17 -7.25 19.35
CA ALA A 268 -13.34 -7.98 18.88
C ALA A 268 -13.84 -7.42 17.54
N GLU A 269 -13.87 -6.09 17.38
CA GLU A 269 -14.20 -5.45 16.10
C GLU A 269 -13.19 -5.83 15.01
N LEU A 270 -11.89 -5.78 15.31
CA LEU A 270 -10.84 -6.18 14.38
C LEU A 270 -11.01 -7.64 13.94
N ALA A 271 -11.33 -8.55 14.86
CA ALA A 271 -11.54 -9.95 14.56
C ALA A 271 -12.77 -10.21 13.68
N LEU A 272 -13.78 -9.32 13.70
CA LEU A 272 -14.93 -9.40 12.79
C LEU A 272 -14.57 -8.93 11.37
N VAL A 273 -13.69 -7.94 11.25
CA VAL A 273 -13.30 -7.35 9.96
C VAL A 273 -12.21 -8.17 9.28
N ASP A 274 -11.17 -8.53 10.02
CA ASP A 274 -10.04 -9.34 9.54
C ASP A 274 -9.50 -10.24 10.68
N PRO A 275 -9.97 -11.49 10.78
CA PRO A 275 -9.50 -12.45 11.78
C PRO A 275 -8.01 -12.81 11.66
N GLN A 276 -7.40 -12.59 10.49
CA GLN A 276 -5.99 -12.92 10.23
C GLN A 276 -5.09 -11.69 10.26
N HIS A 277 -5.60 -10.54 10.70
CA HIS A 277 -4.83 -9.32 10.79
C HIS A 277 -3.54 -9.55 11.61
N PRO A 278 -2.36 -9.08 11.15
CA PRO A 278 -1.07 -9.35 11.79
C PRO A 278 -1.04 -9.05 13.29
N TYR A 279 -1.76 -8.01 13.71
CA TYR A 279 -1.93 -7.66 15.12
C TYR A 279 -2.56 -8.79 15.97
N LEU A 280 -3.64 -9.41 15.48
CA LEU A 280 -4.34 -10.48 16.21
C LEU A 280 -3.51 -11.75 16.23
N VAL A 281 -2.82 -12.05 15.13
CA VAL A 281 -1.91 -13.19 15.03
C VAL A 281 -0.76 -13.07 16.03
N ASP A 282 -0.08 -11.90 16.06
CA ASP A 282 1.00 -11.67 17.02
C ASP A 282 0.46 -11.71 18.46
N TYR A 283 -0.67 -11.05 18.74
CA TYR A 283 -1.29 -11.06 20.06
C TYR A 283 -1.59 -12.48 20.58
N ALA A 284 -2.21 -13.31 19.75
CA ALA A 284 -2.49 -14.70 20.10
C ALA A 284 -1.19 -15.49 20.36
N ALA A 285 -0.16 -15.28 19.52
CA ALA A 285 1.14 -15.92 19.71
C ALA A 285 1.83 -15.47 21.01
N LYS A 286 1.73 -14.20 21.40
CA LYS A 286 2.28 -13.70 22.67
C LYS A 286 1.53 -14.25 23.88
N ASN A 287 0.22 -14.39 23.81
CA ASN A 287 -0.57 -15.00 24.89
C ASN A 287 -0.19 -16.47 25.11
N LEU A 288 -0.09 -17.25 24.03
CA LEU A 288 0.38 -18.64 24.12
C LEU A 288 1.78 -18.74 24.72
N LEU A 289 2.71 -17.87 24.29
CA LEU A 289 4.06 -17.83 24.84
C LEU A 289 4.06 -17.49 26.34
N PHE A 290 3.17 -16.59 26.77
CA PHE A 290 3.04 -16.24 28.19
C PHE A 290 2.53 -17.43 29.01
N ASP A 291 1.49 -18.12 28.55
CA ASP A 291 0.93 -19.30 29.20
C ASP A 291 1.97 -20.42 29.33
N ASP A 292 2.77 -20.66 28.28
CA ASP A 292 3.88 -21.62 28.29
C ASP A 292 4.94 -21.27 29.34
N ILE A 293 5.26 -19.98 29.48
CA ILE A 293 6.20 -19.49 30.51
C ILE A 293 5.64 -19.74 31.91
N VAL A 294 4.36 -19.39 32.15
CA VAL A 294 3.70 -19.60 33.45
C VAL A 294 3.73 -21.09 33.82
N ALA A 295 3.28 -21.96 32.92
CA ALA A 295 3.24 -23.40 33.14
C ALA A 295 4.63 -23.98 33.47
N LYS A 296 5.67 -23.52 32.78
CA LYS A 296 7.06 -23.94 33.02
C LYS A 296 7.54 -23.60 34.44
N TYR A 297 7.21 -22.41 34.95
CA TYR A 297 7.68 -21.97 36.27
C TYR A 297 6.81 -22.50 37.41
N GLU A 298 5.53 -22.80 37.19
CA GLU A 298 4.70 -23.50 38.16
C GLU A 298 5.19 -24.94 38.39
N GLN A 299 5.58 -25.65 37.32
CA GLN A 299 6.12 -27.02 37.44
C GLN A 299 7.51 -27.08 38.09
N ALA A 300 8.30 -26.01 37.99
CA ALA A 300 9.63 -25.93 38.61
C ALA A 300 9.59 -25.62 40.12
N GLN A 301 8.43 -25.25 40.66
CA GLN A 301 8.22 -24.98 42.09
C GLN A 301 7.72 -26.20 42.88
N VAL A 302 7.48 -27.33 42.20
CA VAL A 302 7.08 -28.63 42.78
C VAL A 302 8.28 -29.58 42.79
#